data_AF-A0A8B8BXQ6-F1
#
_entry.id   AF-A0A8B8BXQ6-F1
#
_cell.length_a   1.000
_cell.length_b   1.000
_cell.length_c   1.000
_cell.angle_alpha   90.00
_cell.angle_beta   90.00
_cell.angle_gamma   90.00
#
_symmetry.space_group_name_H-M   'P 1'
#
loop_
_entity.id
_entity.type
_entity.pdbx_description
1 polymer ?
#
loop_
_entity_poly.entity_id
_entity_poly.type
_entity_poly.pdbx_seq_one_letter_code
_entity_poly.pdbx_strand_id
1 'polypeptide(L)'
;MPNGQAKILVQTAAHMAGAAYYYQRRDVIEQPWPADESIYGVCYHPVYGGWVSLDGVFIFKDVLCPDLEQKAPKDVFPNRKERIELLEKYNTPPHSFRDLLPVPQKFAEEHQKYLSSNLDQKIAIAKEIGR
;
A
#
# COMPACT_ATOMS: atom_id res chain seq x y z
N MET A 1 2.54 9.56 17.17
CA MET A 1 3.28 10.43 18.13
C MET A 1 2.31 11.46 18.66
N PRO A 2 2.56 12.15 19.80
CA PRO A 2 1.65 13.19 20.30
C PRO A 2 1.31 14.29 19.26
N ASN A 3 2.18 14.48 18.25
CA ASN A 3 2.03 15.41 17.13
C ASN A 3 1.40 14.80 15.86
N GLY A 4 0.80 13.61 15.91
CA GLY A 4 0.22 12.94 14.74
C GLY A 4 1.23 12.32 13.77
N GLN A 5 2.54 12.44 14.03
CA GLN A 5 3.57 11.86 13.16
C GLN A 5 3.60 10.33 13.25
N ALA A 6 3.71 9.69 12.09
CA ALA A 6 3.93 8.25 11.96
C ALA A 6 5.28 7.87 12.57
N LYS A 7 5.30 6.81 13.39
CA LYS A 7 6.55 6.28 13.96
C LYS A 7 7.40 5.55 12.93
N ILE A 8 6.75 4.92 11.95
CA ILE A 8 7.36 4.12 10.90
C ILE A 8 6.64 4.42 9.58
N LEU A 9 7.40 4.62 8.51
CA LEU A 9 6.88 4.72 7.15
C LEU A 9 6.81 3.31 6.55
N VAL A 10 5.69 2.62 6.79
CA VAL A 10 5.56 1.19 6.45
C VAL A 10 5.72 0.89 4.96
N GLN A 11 5.33 1.82 4.08
CA GLN A 11 5.51 1.67 2.63
C GLN A 11 6.99 1.69 2.23
N THR A 12 7.77 2.59 2.83
CA THR A 12 9.24 2.62 2.65
C THR A 12 9.88 1.34 3.18
N ALA A 13 9.45 0.86 4.35
CA ALA A 13 9.95 -0.40 4.91
C ALA A 13 9.66 -1.60 3.99
N ALA A 14 8.45 -1.69 3.44
CA ALA A 14 8.07 -2.73 2.49
C ALA A 14 8.89 -2.69 1.20
N HIS A 15 9.17 -1.50 0.66
CA HIS A 15 10.04 -1.33 -0.51
C HIS A 15 11.46 -1.81 -0.22
N MET A 16 12.06 -1.34 0.87
CA MET A 16 13.45 -1.69 1.22
C MET A 16 13.61 -3.16 1.59
N ALA A 17 12.56 -3.82 2.09
CA ALA A 17 12.54 -5.26 2.35
C ALA A 17 12.32 -6.11 1.07
N GLY A 18 12.11 -5.48 -0.10
CA GLY A 18 11.81 -6.16 -1.35
C GLY A 18 10.40 -6.73 -1.45
N ALA A 19 9.51 -6.42 -0.49
CA ALA A 19 8.17 -7.01 -0.40
C ALA A 19 7.20 -6.43 -1.44
N ALA A 20 7.21 -5.11 -1.63
CA ALA A 20 6.33 -4.44 -2.58
C ALA A 20 7.00 -3.15 -3.09
N TYR A 21 6.89 -2.87 -4.39
CA TYR A 21 7.45 -1.63 -4.93
C TYR A 21 6.57 -0.46 -4.47
N TYR A 22 7.17 0.50 -3.77
CA TYR A 22 6.56 1.77 -3.40
C TYR A 22 6.65 2.81 -4.53
N TYR A 23 5.53 3.02 -5.24
CA TYR A 23 5.39 4.01 -6.30
C TYR A 23 5.05 5.37 -5.72
N GLN A 24 5.80 6.39 -6.12
CA GLN A 24 5.69 7.77 -5.63
C GLN A 24 5.56 8.75 -6.79
N ARG A 25 5.08 9.96 -6.50
CA ARG A 25 5.01 11.08 -7.47
C ARG A 25 6.33 11.30 -8.21
N ARG A 26 7.46 11.15 -7.52
CA ARG A 26 8.83 11.30 -8.09
C ARG A 26 9.20 10.22 -9.11
N ASP A 27 8.50 9.08 -9.11
CA ASP A 27 8.76 7.98 -10.04
C ASP A 27 8.07 8.20 -11.40
N VAL A 28 7.34 9.31 -11.55
CA VAL A 28 6.70 9.77 -12.79
C VAL A 28 7.48 10.97 -13.33
N ILE A 29 8.17 10.77 -14.45
CA ILE A 29 8.82 11.84 -15.22
C ILE A 29 7.73 12.70 -15.88
N GLU A 30 7.95 14.02 -16.01
CA GLU A 30 6.95 14.96 -16.57
C GLU A 30 5.58 14.82 -15.88
N GLN A 31 5.55 15.10 -14.58
CA GLN A 31 4.37 14.85 -13.74
C GLN A 31 3.12 15.57 -14.29
N PRO A 32 1.99 14.88 -14.49
CA PRO A 32 0.77 15.47 -15.04
C PRO A 32 0.00 16.32 -14.00
N TRP A 33 0.32 16.16 -12.71
CA TRP A 33 -0.38 16.83 -11.62
C TRP A 33 0.20 18.21 -11.33
N PRO A 34 -0.62 19.21 -10.98
CA PRO A 34 -0.19 20.50 -10.45
C PRO A 34 0.87 20.36 -9.34
N ALA A 35 1.76 21.35 -9.23
CA ALA A 35 2.86 21.32 -8.27
C ALA A 35 2.41 21.39 -6.81
N ASP A 36 1.26 22.02 -6.55
CA ASP A 36 0.62 22.17 -5.26
C ASP A 36 -0.29 20.99 -4.87
N GLU A 37 -0.58 20.08 -5.81
CA GLU A 37 -1.38 18.89 -5.54
C GLU A 37 -0.56 17.81 -4.80
N SER A 38 -1.07 17.39 -3.64
CA SER A 38 -0.49 16.29 -2.87
C SER A 38 -0.88 14.94 -3.46
N ILE A 39 0.08 14.25 -4.08
CA ILE A 39 -0.10 12.88 -4.59
C ILE A 39 0.57 11.91 -3.64
N TYR A 40 -0.23 11.16 -2.90
CA TYR A 40 0.27 10.14 -1.98
C TYR A 40 0.75 8.91 -2.77
N GLY A 41 1.92 8.40 -2.38
CA GLY A 41 2.45 7.16 -2.94
C GLY A 41 1.72 5.92 -2.42
N VAL A 42 1.87 4.81 -3.15
CA VAL A 42 1.28 3.52 -2.82
C VAL A 42 2.23 2.36 -3.12
N CYS A 43 2.25 1.36 -2.24
CA CYS A 43 2.89 0.07 -2.52
C CYS A 43 1.96 -0.84 -3.33
N TYR A 44 2.52 -1.55 -4.30
CA TYR A 44 1.80 -2.59 -5.03
C TYR A 44 2.54 -3.92 -4.93
N HIS A 45 1.89 -4.94 -4.34
CA HIS A 45 2.49 -6.25 -4.11
C HIS A 45 2.53 -7.05 -5.43
N PRO A 46 3.63 -7.75 -5.76
CA PRO A 46 3.78 -8.41 -7.06
C PRO A 46 2.83 -9.59 -7.30
N VAL A 47 2.27 -10.17 -6.23
CA VAL A 47 1.29 -11.28 -6.28
C VAL A 47 -0.14 -10.80 -6.03
N TYR A 48 -0.37 -10.13 -4.90
CA TYR A 48 -1.71 -9.71 -4.44
C TYR A 48 -2.09 -8.28 -4.81
N GLY A 49 -1.26 -7.57 -5.58
CA GLY A 49 -1.52 -6.19 -5.97
C GLY A 49 -1.76 -5.25 -4.79
N GLY A 50 -2.86 -4.51 -4.82
CA GLY A 50 -3.29 -3.66 -3.70
C GLY A 50 -4.12 -4.39 -2.64
N TRP A 51 -4.32 -5.70 -2.74
CA TRP A 51 -5.12 -6.52 -1.80
C TRP A 51 -4.30 -7.01 -0.60
N VAL A 52 -3.44 -6.13 -0.06
CA VAL A 52 -2.64 -6.37 1.15
C VAL A 52 -2.66 -5.14 2.04
N SER A 53 -2.43 -5.33 3.34
CA SER A 53 -2.10 -4.26 4.28
C SER A 53 -0.63 -4.37 4.70
N LEU A 54 -0.04 -3.23 5.04
CA LEU A 54 1.30 -3.16 5.64
C LEU A 54 1.13 -2.81 7.12
N ASP A 55 1.25 -3.80 7.99
CA ASP A 55 0.79 -3.66 9.37
C ASP A 55 1.86 -3.11 10.32
N GLY A 56 3.15 -3.32 10.04
CA GLY A 56 4.21 -2.83 10.89
C GLY A 56 5.59 -3.41 10.60
N VAL A 57 6.50 -3.20 11.54
CA VAL A 57 7.88 -3.69 11.50
C VAL A 57 8.26 -4.27 12.86
N PHE A 58 9.03 -5.35 12.86
CA PHE A 58 9.70 -5.88 14.04
C PHE A 58 11.15 -5.43 14.05
N ILE A 59 11.62 -4.88 15.17
CA ILE A 59 12.99 -4.37 15.32
C ILE A 59 13.69 -5.16 16.41
N PHE A 60 14.71 -5.92 16.03
CA PHE A 60 15.56 -6.69 16.94
C PHE A 60 16.87 -5.94 17.15
N LYS A 61 17.00 -5.23 18.28
CA LYS A 61 18.12 -4.31 18.52
C LYS A 61 19.48 -5.01 18.64
N ASP A 62 19.47 -6.25 19.10
CA ASP A 62 20.68 -7.04 19.38
C ASP A 62 21.02 -8.02 18.26
N VAL A 63 20.30 -7.97 17.13
CA VAL A 63 20.55 -8.83 15.95
C VAL A 63 21.15 -7.96 14.85
N LEU A 64 22.43 -8.19 14.55
CA LEU A 64 23.16 -7.49 13.50
C LEU A 64 23.37 -8.41 12.30
N CYS A 65 22.95 -7.95 11.12
CA CYS A 65 23.08 -8.69 9.87
C CYS A 65 23.72 -7.81 8.79
N PRO A 66 25.01 -7.43 8.92
CA PRO A 66 25.66 -6.51 7.97
C PRO A 66 25.73 -7.08 6.55
N ASP A 67 25.80 -8.41 6.43
CA ASP A 67 25.91 -9.13 5.15
C ASP A 67 24.55 -9.62 4.62
N LEU A 68 23.44 -9.16 5.19
CA LEU A 68 22.12 -9.54 4.70
C LEU A 68 21.89 -8.93 3.31
N GLU A 69 21.78 -9.79 2.31
CA GLU A 69 21.49 -9.38 0.94
C GLU A 69 20.12 -8.68 0.87
N GLN A 70 20.12 -7.44 0.39
CA GLN A 70 18.92 -6.66 0.20
C GLN A 70 18.35 -6.91 -1.20
N LYS A 71 17.21 -7.59 -1.27
CA LYS A 71 16.52 -7.86 -2.53
C LYS A 71 15.69 -6.64 -2.95
N ALA A 72 15.89 -6.17 -4.17
CA ALA A 72 15.06 -5.10 -4.73
C ALA A 72 13.61 -5.58 -4.91
N PRO A 73 12.61 -4.73 -4.65
CA PRO A 73 11.22 -5.08 -4.91
C PRO A 73 10.99 -5.17 -6.41
N LYS A 74 10.08 -6.07 -6.82
CA LYS A 74 9.71 -6.22 -8.23
C LYS A 74 8.91 -5.01 -8.71
N ASP A 75 9.44 -4.28 -9.69
CA ASP A 75 8.68 -3.28 -10.44
C ASP A 75 7.70 -4.00 -11.39
N VAL A 76 6.40 -3.79 -11.14
CA VAL A 76 5.30 -4.38 -11.94
C VAL A 76 4.62 -3.35 -12.83
N PHE A 77 4.94 -2.06 -12.67
CA PHE A 77 4.47 -0.95 -13.51
C PHE A 77 5.68 -0.13 -13.97
N PRO A 78 6.49 -0.70 -14.88
CA PRO A 78 7.72 -0.04 -15.34
C PRO A 78 7.43 1.22 -16.15
N ASN A 79 6.23 1.34 -16.71
CA ASN A 79 5.91 2.39 -17.67
C ASN A 79 5.23 3.59 -17.01
N ARG A 80 5.56 4.79 -17.49
CA ARG A 80 5.00 6.07 -16.99
C ARG A 80 3.47 6.09 -16.91
N LYS A 81 2.80 5.60 -17.97
CA LYS A 81 1.34 5.59 -18.06
C LYS A 81 0.70 4.79 -16.92
N GLU A 82 1.26 3.63 -16.61
CA GLU A 82 0.74 2.73 -15.57
C GLU A 82 0.99 3.31 -14.18
N ARG A 83 2.14 3.96 -13.96
CA ARG A 83 2.43 4.66 -12.70
C ARG A 83 1.47 5.82 -12.44
N ILE A 84 1.12 6.58 -13.49
CA ILE A 84 0.10 7.64 -13.40
C ILE A 84 -1.25 7.03 -13.04
N GLU A 85 -1.69 6.00 -13.78
CA GLU A 85 -2.98 5.34 -13.52
C GLU A 85 -3.06 4.75 -12.10
N LEU A 86 -1.99 4.13 -11.62
CA LEU A 86 -1.87 3.62 -10.25
C LEU A 86 -2.04 4.73 -9.21
N LEU A 87 -1.31 5.83 -9.36
CA LEU A 87 -1.33 6.92 -8.40
C LEU A 87 -2.66 7.67 -8.42
N GLU A 88 -3.25 7.92 -9.60
CA GLU A 88 -4.58 8.53 -9.72
C GLU A 88 -5.65 7.65 -9.06
N LYS A 89 -5.71 6.36 -9.40
CA LYS A 89 -6.67 5.44 -8.80
C LYS A 89 -6.45 5.22 -7.31
N TYR A 90 -5.25 5.45 -6.78
CA TYR A 90 -5.01 5.37 -5.34
C TYR A 90 -5.50 6.64 -4.63
N ASN A 91 -5.28 7.81 -5.21
CA ASN A 91 -5.60 9.09 -4.58
C ASN A 91 -7.09 9.47 -4.76
N THR A 92 -7.81 8.86 -5.71
CA THR A 92 -9.23 9.15 -5.96
C THR A 92 -10.16 7.99 -5.55
N PRO A 93 -11.21 8.24 -4.74
CA PRO A 93 -12.27 7.26 -4.50
C PRO A 93 -12.90 6.77 -5.81
N PRO A 94 -13.21 5.46 -5.96
CA PRO A 94 -13.36 4.44 -4.93
C PRO A 94 -12.07 3.66 -4.59
N HIS A 95 -10.89 4.18 -4.92
CA HIS A 95 -9.61 3.50 -4.69
C HIS A 95 -9.47 2.18 -5.44
N SER A 96 -9.87 2.17 -6.73
CA SER A 96 -9.85 0.99 -7.61
C SER A 96 -8.45 0.54 -8.04
N PHE A 97 -7.40 1.17 -7.51
CA PHE A 97 -6.01 0.84 -7.78
C PHE A 97 -5.69 -0.64 -7.51
N ARG A 98 -6.37 -1.26 -6.54
CA ARG A 98 -6.11 -2.65 -6.10
C ARG A 98 -6.25 -3.67 -7.23
N ASP A 99 -7.09 -3.39 -8.22
CA ASP A 99 -7.47 -4.30 -9.30
C ASP A 99 -6.77 -4.03 -10.65
N LEU A 100 -5.70 -3.23 -10.66
CA LEU A 100 -4.95 -2.94 -11.89
C LEU A 100 -4.32 -4.16 -12.57
N LEU A 101 -4.01 -5.21 -11.80
CA LEU A 101 -3.55 -6.49 -12.31
C LEU A 101 -4.40 -7.63 -11.74
N PRO A 102 -4.55 -8.76 -12.47
CA PRO A 102 -5.19 -9.94 -11.92
C PRO A 102 -4.38 -10.49 -10.76
N VAL A 103 -5.07 -10.89 -9.68
CA VAL A 103 -4.46 -11.43 -8.46
C VAL A 103 -5.07 -12.80 -8.15
N PRO A 104 -4.32 -13.73 -7.53
CA PRO A 104 -4.84 -15.05 -7.20
C PRO A 104 -5.87 -15.01 -6.08
N GLN A 105 -5.80 -14.00 -5.22
CA GLN A 105 -6.71 -13.84 -4.08
C GLN A 105 -6.89 -12.35 -3.75
N LYS A 106 -8.15 -11.99 -3.47
CA LYS A 106 -8.55 -10.70 -2.92
C LYS A 106 -8.97 -10.87 -1.47
N PHE A 107 -9.23 -9.76 -0.77
CA PHE A 107 -9.94 -9.85 0.51
C PHE A 107 -11.31 -10.49 0.32
N ALA A 108 -11.78 -11.26 1.32
CA ALA A 108 -13.14 -11.78 1.33
C ALA A 108 -14.16 -10.64 1.25
N GLU A 109 -15.33 -10.87 0.64
CA GLU A 109 -16.34 -9.84 0.42
C GLU A 109 -16.77 -9.16 1.73
N GLU A 110 -16.84 -9.93 2.82
CA GLU A 110 -17.15 -9.43 4.16
C GLU A 110 -16.08 -8.46 4.67
N HIS A 111 -14.80 -8.75 4.40
CA HIS A 111 -13.70 -7.86 4.78
C HIS A 111 -13.70 -6.60 3.89
N GLN A 112 -13.99 -6.71 2.60
CA GLN A 112 -14.15 -5.54 1.72
C GLN A 112 -15.27 -4.63 2.21
N LYS A 113 -16.44 -5.22 2.52
CA LYS A 113 -17.57 -4.52 3.13
C LYS A 113 -17.15 -3.85 4.43
N TYR A 114 -16.45 -4.57 5.31
CA TYR A 114 -15.94 -4.03 6.57
C TYR A 114 -15.05 -2.81 6.34
N LEU A 115 -14.06 -2.86 5.44
CA LEU A 115 -13.14 -1.76 5.19
C LEU A 115 -13.82 -0.52 4.62
N SER A 116 -14.82 -0.71 3.74
CA SER A 116 -15.60 0.37 3.12
C SER A 116 -16.67 1.00 4.04
N SER A 117 -16.93 0.39 5.20
CA SER A 117 -17.98 0.81 6.13
C SER A 117 -17.55 1.92 7.09
N ASN A 118 -18.53 2.67 7.61
CA ASN A 118 -18.32 3.60 8.72
C ASN A 118 -18.10 2.84 10.06
N LEU A 119 -17.78 3.57 11.15
CA LEU A 119 -17.44 2.96 12.43
C LEU A 119 -18.57 2.10 13.02
N ASP A 120 -19.81 2.58 12.99
CA ASP A 120 -20.96 1.86 13.55
C ASP A 120 -21.25 0.57 12.77
N GLN A 121 -21.17 0.66 11.43
CA GLN A 121 -21.29 -0.48 10.54
C GLN A 121 -20.16 -1.50 10.76
N LYS A 122 -18.92 -1.04 10.93
CA LYS A 122 -17.78 -1.90 11.28
C LYS A 122 -18.03 -2.66 12.58
N ILE A 123 -18.51 -1.98 13.62
CA ILE A 123 -18.84 -2.61 14.91
C ILE A 123 -19.95 -3.64 14.74
N ALA A 124 -20.98 -3.36 13.94
CA ALA A 124 -22.06 -4.30 13.67
C ALA A 124 -21.56 -5.57 12.94
N ILE A 125 -20.80 -5.40 11.84
CA ILE A 125 -20.22 -6.50 11.08
C ILE A 125 -19.30 -7.37 11.97
N ALA A 126 -18.44 -6.74 12.78
CA ALA A 126 -17.55 -7.48 13.68
C ALA A 126 -18.31 -8.33 14.72
N LYS A 127 -19.46 -7.86 15.21
CA LYS A 127 -20.32 -8.62 16.14
C LYS A 127 -21.01 -9.80 15.48
N GLU A 128 -21.32 -9.72 14.18
CA GLU A 128 -21.91 -10.82 13.42
C GLU A 128 -20.89 -11.94 13.17
N ILE A 129 -19.64 -11.58 12.87
CA ILE A 129 -18.55 -12.54 12.59
C ILE A 129 -18.07 -13.27 13.87
N GLY A 130 -18.11 -12.59 15.02
CA GLY A 130 -17.67 -13.15 16.30
C GLY A 130 -18.67 -14.09 16.99
N ARG A 131 -19.80 -14.41 16.35
CA ARG A 131 -20.80 -15.38 16.80
C ARG A 131 -20.64 -16.70 16.05
#